data_AF-H0VHU2-F1
#
_entry.id   AF-H0VHU2-F1
#
_cell.length_a   1.000
_cell.length_b   1.000
_cell.length_c   1.000
_cell.angle_alpha   90.00
_cell.angle_beta   90.00
_cell.angle_gamma   90.00
#
_symmetry.space_group_name_H-M   'P 1'
#
loop_
_entity.id
_entity.type
_entity.pdbx_description
1 polymer ?
#
loop_
_entity_poly.entity_id
_entity_poly.type
_entity_poly.pdbx_seq_one_letter_code
_entity_poly.pdbx_strand_id
1 'polypeptide(L)'
;TFLRRQLPPEDYDAIRAYEPCVVVSHAEKHACKYVVLSDQLIYLADNPPKSIRRVVALRDVVAIDLVDDYPEFLSSSDREINQHIRIIYSSTGLKKKCGKSRAVRKFLFPFHRSNASNQNVKEEHDGPIFWRDKEPSSLSESSFTSDLFCFLVNKLHEYLPEARDKHALHNKSQRADELVACIEIIQTLGLMFRETEIESSRLNTLAAKKGTLFKLLVILISKPQIPKPCPVLDIHVVADSPSAEMSYDAELQKLILEYTDKATALLYEILLVFQQGNLGLESTTFAISWMMSFLQNCPPIITFVAGIVKQVVKGLSASFQLLSPCQAVLLYQQFYILKSCLQYSKTLAEYIRNDYSEEFRYFIHIPALKKRLPLHYPITQPTTQLFHEVLKLVEQKQYVKC
;
A
#
# COMPACT_ATOMS: atom_id res chain seq x y z
N THR A 1 22.15 15.63 19.78
CA THR A 1 22.38 16.88 20.55
C THR A 1 21.25 17.25 21.51
N PHE A 2 20.06 16.67 21.43
CA PHE A 2 19.12 16.59 22.57
C PHE A 2 18.82 15.11 22.89
N LEU A 3 18.36 14.36 21.89
CA LEU A 3 18.01 12.93 22.01
C LEU A 3 19.16 12.07 22.57
N ARG A 4 20.39 12.24 22.05
CA ARG A 4 21.59 11.53 22.53
C ARG A 4 21.92 11.78 24.01
N ARG A 5 21.40 12.86 24.61
CA ARG A 5 21.58 13.16 26.05
C ARG A 5 20.45 12.58 26.91
N GLN A 6 19.28 12.34 26.31
CA GLN A 6 18.06 11.94 27.02
C GLN A 6 17.76 10.44 26.88
N LEU A 7 18.33 9.78 25.88
CA LEU A 7 18.12 8.37 25.58
C LEU A 7 19.41 7.56 25.78
N PRO A 8 19.32 6.31 26.28
CA PRO A 8 20.43 5.37 26.24
C PRO A 8 21.00 5.19 24.82
N PRO A 9 22.28 4.84 24.66
CA PRO A 9 22.89 4.64 23.35
C PRO A 9 22.10 3.66 22.46
N GLU A 10 21.65 2.54 23.03
CA GLU A 10 20.86 1.53 22.31
C GLU A 10 19.52 2.08 21.78
N ASP A 11 18.79 2.84 22.61
CA ASP A 11 17.52 3.47 22.23
C ASP A 11 17.75 4.59 21.19
N TYR A 12 18.88 5.29 21.26
CA TYR A 12 19.24 6.36 20.33
C TYR A 12 19.60 5.81 18.95
N ASP A 13 20.39 4.73 18.89
CA ASP A 13 20.80 4.09 17.64
C ASP A 13 19.61 3.40 16.94
N ALA A 14 18.56 3.09 17.68
CA ALA A 14 17.29 2.57 17.18
C ALA A 14 16.32 3.65 16.64
N ILE A 15 16.66 4.95 16.74
CA ILE A 15 15.81 6.03 16.21
C ILE A 15 15.82 6.00 14.68
N ARG A 16 14.63 6.10 14.11
CA ARG A 16 14.37 6.08 12.66
C ARG A 16 13.83 7.40 12.13
N ALA A 17 13.09 8.16 12.94
CA ALA A 17 12.57 9.47 12.55
C ALA A 17 12.48 10.43 13.75
N TYR A 18 12.59 11.72 13.47
CA TYR A 18 12.41 12.82 14.43
C TYR A 18 11.79 14.01 13.70
N GLU A 19 10.49 14.25 13.87
CA GLU A 19 9.73 15.19 13.04
C GLU A 19 8.78 16.05 13.87
N PRO A 20 8.52 17.31 13.49
CA PRO A 20 7.51 18.14 14.13
C PRO A 20 6.11 17.56 13.88
N CYS A 21 5.24 17.66 14.87
CA CYS A 21 3.85 17.21 14.77
C CYS A 21 2.94 18.02 15.69
N VAL A 22 1.65 18.01 15.39
CA VAL A 22 0.61 18.51 16.31
C VAL A 22 -0.08 17.32 16.95
N VAL A 23 -0.06 17.26 18.28
CA VAL A 23 -0.59 16.11 19.02
C VAL A 23 -1.96 16.44 19.61
N VAL A 24 -2.90 15.54 19.35
CA VAL A 24 -4.24 15.55 19.94
C VAL A 24 -4.45 14.26 20.72
N SER A 25 -4.72 14.38 22.02
CA SER A 25 -5.03 13.24 22.90
C SER A 25 -5.92 13.68 24.06
N HIS A 26 -6.35 12.75 24.90
CA HIS A 26 -7.08 13.10 26.14
C HIS A 26 -6.30 14.06 27.07
N ALA A 27 -4.96 14.09 26.97
CA ALA A 27 -4.11 14.92 27.81
C ALA A 27 -3.56 16.16 27.08
N GLU A 28 -3.62 16.21 25.75
CA GLU A 28 -3.01 17.27 24.94
C GLU A 28 -4.02 17.78 23.91
N LYS A 29 -4.29 19.08 23.93
CA LYS A 29 -5.17 19.74 22.96
C LYS A 29 -4.32 20.53 21.96
N HIS A 30 -4.11 19.97 20.77
CA HIS A 30 -3.39 20.60 19.66
C HIS A 30 -2.01 21.14 20.07
N ALA A 31 -1.20 20.31 20.72
CA ALA A 31 0.12 20.71 21.19
C ALA A 31 1.19 20.47 20.11
N CYS A 32 1.93 21.51 19.72
CA CYS A 32 3.10 21.38 18.85
C CYS A 32 4.22 20.64 19.59
N LYS A 33 4.65 19.51 19.05
CA LYS A 33 5.66 18.61 19.62
C LYS A 33 6.54 18.02 18.53
N TYR A 34 7.50 17.20 18.91
CA TYR A 34 8.23 16.34 17.99
C TYR A 34 7.86 14.88 18.24
N VAL A 35 7.50 14.17 17.19
CA VAL A 35 7.38 12.71 17.23
C VAL A 35 8.76 12.11 16.98
N VAL A 36 9.14 11.13 17.81
CA VAL A 36 10.38 10.37 17.64
C VAL A 36 10.01 8.92 17.47
N LEU A 37 10.31 8.35 16.31
CA LEU A 37 10.04 6.94 16.01
C LEU A 37 11.31 6.13 16.19
N SER A 38 11.21 5.03 16.93
CA SER A 38 12.27 4.01 17.02
C SER A 38 11.74 2.66 16.53
N ASP A 39 12.62 1.66 16.45
CA ASP A 39 12.25 0.29 16.05
C ASP A 39 11.15 -0.36 16.91
N GLN A 40 10.93 0.11 18.13
CA GLN A 40 9.99 -0.51 19.07
C GLN A 40 9.01 0.45 19.73
N LEU A 41 9.29 1.76 19.73
CA LEU A 41 8.56 2.75 20.52
C LEU A 41 8.37 4.06 19.75
N ILE A 42 7.23 4.71 20.00
CA ILE A 42 6.96 6.09 19.63
C ILE A 42 7.12 6.96 20.88
N TYR A 43 7.92 8.03 20.74
CA TYR A 43 8.11 9.05 21.76
C TYR A 43 7.52 10.37 21.31
N LEU A 44 7.18 11.21 22.28
CA LEU A 44 6.91 12.63 22.06
C LEU A 44 7.93 13.47 22.82
N ALA A 45 8.55 14.41 22.12
CA ALA A 45 9.39 15.44 22.71
C ALA A 45 8.68 16.80 22.62
N ASP A 46 8.92 17.67 23.61
CA ASP A 46 8.32 19.00 23.62
C ASP A 46 8.87 19.88 22.48
N ASN A 47 8.14 20.94 22.12
CA ASN A 47 8.64 21.99 21.24
C ASN A 47 8.71 23.32 22.02
N PRO A 48 9.89 23.91 22.27
CA PRO A 48 11.22 23.41 21.93
C PRO A 48 11.63 22.17 22.76
N PRO A 49 12.55 21.31 22.26
CA PRO A 49 12.89 20.02 22.86
C PRO A 49 13.58 20.16 24.22
N LYS A 50 12.78 20.00 25.28
CA LYS A 50 13.20 20.04 26.69
C LYS A 50 13.05 18.70 27.40
N SER A 51 11.98 17.97 27.07
CA SER A 51 11.71 16.65 27.62
C SER A 51 11.27 15.69 26.52
N ILE A 52 11.48 14.39 26.74
CA ILE A 52 11.02 13.31 25.86
C ILE A 52 10.33 12.25 26.69
N ARG A 53 9.16 11.79 26.24
CA ARG A 53 8.36 10.77 26.93
C ARG A 53 8.00 9.62 25.99
N ARG A 54 8.01 8.40 26.51
CA ARG A 54 7.50 7.21 25.82
C ARG A 54 5.98 7.25 25.78
N VAL A 55 5.39 7.09 24.59
CA VAL A 55 3.93 7.20 24.41
C VAL A 55 3.31 5.85 24.12
N VAL A 56 3.82 5.13 23.14
CA VAL A 56 3.28 3.84 22.73
C VAL A 56 4.39 2.92 22.24
N ALA A 57 4.34 1.64 22.62
CA ALA A 57 5.19 0.63 22.02
C ALA A 57 4.53 0.14 20.72
N LEU A 58 5.29 -0.04 19.64
CA LEU A 58 4.77 -0.45 18.34
C LEU A 58 4.04 -1.80 18.40
N ARG A 59 4.45 -2.71 19.30
CA ARG A 59 3.75 -3.98 19.55
C ARG A 59 2.33 -3.82 20.10
N ASP A 60 2.03 -2.68 20.72
CA ASP A 60 0.73 -2.40 21.32
C ASP A 60 -0.18 -1.64 20.35
N VAL A 61 0.34 -1.17 19.22
CA VAL A 61 -0.44 -0.49 18.17
C VAL A 61 -1.37 -1.51 17.50
N VAL A 62 -2.66 -1.21 17.55
CA VAL A 62 -3.74 -2.04 17.02
C VAL A 62 -4.11 -1.60 15.60
N ALA A 63 -4.09 -0.29 15.35
CA ALA A 63 -4.34 0.28 14.04
C ALA A 63 -3.67 1.65 13.91
N ILE A 64 -3.35 2.02 12.68
CA ILE A 64 -2.92 3.36 12.30
C ILE A 64 -3.84 3.78 11.16
N ASP A 65 -4.64 4.81 11.40
CA ASP A 65 -5.56 5.35 10.40
C ASP A 65 -5.00 6.67 9.89
N LEU A 66 -5.07 6.89 8.57
CA LEU A 66 -5.01 8.23 8.02
C LEU A 66 -6.42 8.82 8.13
N VAL A 67 -6.54 9.95 8.80
CA VAL A 67 -7.81 10.65 8.98
C VAL A 67 -7.94 11.67 7.85
N ASP A 68 -9.00 11.52 7.07
CA ASP A 68 -9.39 12.47 6.02
C ASP A 68 -10.15 13.64 6.67
N ASP A 69 -9.39 14.57 7.24
CA ASP A 69 -9.90 15.83 7.77
C ASP A 69 -9.02 17.02 7.40
N TYR A 70 -9.64 18.20 7.37
CA TYR A 70 -8.93 19.46 7.25
C TYR A 70 -8.69 20.00 8.65
N PRO A 71 -7.44 20.11 9.13
CA PRO A 71 -7.16 20.67 10.43
C PRO A 71 -7.49 22.17 10.42
N GLU A 72 -8.68 22.52 10.91
CA GLU A 72 -9.17 23.92 10.97
C GLU A 72 -8.27 24.83 11.80
N PHE A 73 -7.43 24.24 12.66
CA PHE A 73 -6.45 24.94 13.48
C PHE A 73 -5.14 25.28 12.75
N LEU A 74 -4.92 24.80 11.52
CA LEU A 74 -3.77 25.13 10.68
C LEU A 74 -4.16 26.13 9.59
N SER A 75 -3.29 27.09 9.28
CA SER A 75 -3.49 28.07 8.21
C SER A 75 -3.16 27.50 6.83
N SER A 76 -3.87 27.97 5.80
CA SER A 76 -3.67 27.76 4.35
C SER A 76 -2.62 26.71 3.94
N SER A 77 -1.32 27.07 3.88
CA SER A 77 -0.26 26.19 3.39
C SER A 77 -0.02 24.99 4.30
N ASP A 78 0.00 25.19 5.62
CA ASP A 78 0.21 24.12 6.60
C ASP A 78 -0.95 23.12 6.58
N ARG A 79 -2.16 23.58 6.27
CA ARG A 79 -3.33 22.71 6.15
C ARG A 79 -3.24 21.75 4.95
N GLU A 80 -2.55 22.12 3.89
CA GLU A 80 -2.45 21.35 2.64
C GLU A 80 -1.27 20.36 2.62
N ILE A 81 -0.28 20.55 3.50
CA ILE A 81 0.96 19.75 3.55
C ILE A 81 1.01 18.78 4.73
N ASN A 82 0.13 18.93 5.73
CA ASN A 82 0.12 18.10 6.92
C ASN A 82 -0.85 16.92 6.79
N GLN A 83 -0.44 15.76 7.29
CA GLN A 83 -1.25 14.54 7.31
C GLN A 83 -1.71 14.23 8.73
N HIS A 84 -3.01 13.96 8.92
CA HIS A 84 -3.54 13.54 10.21
C HIS A 84 -3.47 12.02 10.34
N ILE A 85 -2.57 11.54 11.18
CA ILE A 85 -2.44 10.12 11.49
C ILE A 85 -3.02 9.85 12.89
N ARG A 86 -4.00 8.95 12.96
CA ARG A 86 -4.57 8.45 14.22
C ARG A 86 -3.97 7.09 14.56
N ILE A 87 -3.32 7.01 15.70
CA ILE A 87 -2.73 5.76 16.20
C ILE A 87 -3.64 5.19 17.29
N ILE A 88 -4.22 4.03 17.03
CA ILE A 88 -5.03 3.27 17.98
C ILE A 88 -4.14 2.19 18.59
N TYR A 89 -4.08 2.13 19.91
CA TYR A 89 -3.24 1.16 20.61
C TYR A 89 -3.93 0.59 21.84
N SER A 90 -3.56 -0.64 22.16
CA SER A 90 -4.02 -1.35 23.34
C SER A 90 -3.36 -0.78 24.60
N SER A 91 -4.15 -0.45 25.61
CA SER A 91 -3.63 0.04 26.90
C SER A 91 -3.16 -1.11 27.79
N THR A 92 -2.31 -1.99 27.27
CA THR A 92 -1.69 -3.09 28.02
C THR A 92 -0.19 -2.89 28.09
N GLY A 93 0.29 -2.04 29.01
CA GLY A 93 1.70 -2.11 29.41
C GLY A 93 2.38 -0.86 29.94
N LEU A 94 1.84 0.35 29.76
CA LEU A 94 2.44 1.58 30.29
C LEU A 94 1.59 2.22 31.40
N LYS A 95 1.04 1.40 32.32
CA LYS A 95 0.50 1.90 33.59
C LYS A 95 1.33 1.40 34.77
N LYS A 96 2.03 2.34 35.42
CA LYS A 96 2.40 2.23 36.84
C LYS A 96 1.14 1.84 37.64
N LYS A 97 1.32 0.88 38.55
CA LYS A 97 0.35 0.33 39.52
C LYS A 97 -0.83 1.26 39.85
N CYS A 98 -2.07 0.85 39.54
CA CYS A 98 -3.22 0.87 40.47
C CYS A 98 -4.48 0.25 39.82
N GLY A 99 -5.17 -0.62 40.56
CA GLY A 99 -6.63 -0.79 40.48
C GLY A 99 -7.23 -1.68 39.38
N LYS A 100 -7.76 -2.84 39.79
CA LYS A 100 -8.50 -3.83 38.99
C LYS A 100 -9.75 -3.23 38.31
N SER A 101 -10.04 -3.63 37.07
CA SER A 101 -11.32 -4.26 36.71
C SER A 101 -11.26 -4.90 35.32
N ARG A 102 -11.81 -6.11 35.22
CA ARG A 102 -12.06 -6.88 33.98
C ARG A 102 -13.29 -6.31 33.27
N ALA A 103 -13.26 -6.21 31.95
CA ALA A 103 -14.38 -6.57 31.08
C ALA A 103 -13.90 -6.70 29.63
N VAL A 104 -13.87 -7.93 29.12
CA VAL A 104 -13.87 -8.20 27.68
C VAL A 104 -15.28 -7.93 27.18
N ARG A 105 -15.44 -7.01 26.23
CA ARG A 105 -16.60 -6.99 25.32
C ARG A 105 -16.10 -6.75 23.90
N LYS A 106 -16.21 -7.78 23.08
CA LYS A 106 -16.22 -7.68 21.62
C LYS A 106 -17.32 -6.69 21.23
N PHE A 107 -17.02 -5.73 20.36
CA PHE A 107 -18.03 -5.03 19.59
C PHE A 107 -17.66 -5.02 18.12
N LEU A 108 -18.63 -5.50 17.34
CA LEU A 108 -18.69 -5.54 15.89
C LEU A 108 -18.66 -4.11 15.33
N PHE A 109 -18.04 -3.93 14.17
CA PHE A 109 -18.14 -2.70 13.39
C PHE A 109 -19.46 -2.69 12.62
N PRO A 110 -20.27 -1.62 12.70
CA PRO A 110 -21.20 -1.27 11.66
C PRO A 110 -20.66 -0.05 10.91
N PHE A 111 -20.35 -0.26 9.62
CA PHE A 111 -20.35 0.84 8.66
C PHE A 111 -21.80 1.34 8.53
N HIS A 112 -22.09 2.51 9.08
CA HIS A 112 -23.23 3.29 8.63
C HIS A 112 -22.77 4.69 8.24
N ARG A 113 -22.81 4.94 6.93
CA ARG A 113 -23.01 6.28 6.37
C ARG A 113 -24.38 6.76 6.84
N SER A 114 -24.41 7.82 7.63
CA SER A 114 -25.63 8.59 7.87
C SER A 114 -25.42 9.99 7.32
N ASN A 115 -26.10 10.27 6.21
CA ASN A 115 -26.37 11.63 5.75
C ASN A 115 -27.35 12.29 6.75
N ALA A 116 -27.02 13.48 7.22
CA ALA A 116 -27.97 14.46 7.79
C ALA A 116 -27.25 15.82 7.78
N SER A 117 -27.53 16.68 6.80
CA SER A 117 -28.58 17.72 6.80
C SER A 117 -28.24 18.94 7.65
N ASN A 118 -28.10 20.07 6.96
CA ASN A 118 -27.96 21.43 7.49
C ASN A 118 -28.88 21.70 8.69
N GLN A 119 -28.31 22.19 9.78
CA GLN A 119 -29.01 23.13 10.65
C GLN A 119 -28.02 24.08 11.34
N ASN A 120 -28.32 25.37 11.15
CA ASN A 120 -27.60 26.56 11.59
C ASN A 120 -27.38 26.57 13.11
N VAL A 121 -26.15 26.89 13.54
CA VAL A 121 -25.89 27.45 14.87
C VAL A 121 -24.89 28.61 14.73
N LYS A 122 -25.22 29.68 15.46
CA LYS A 122 -24.76 31.07 15.39
C LYS A 122 -23.25 31.28 15.50
N GLU A 123 -22.78 32.17 14.64
CA GLU A 123 -21.52 32.91 14.76
C GLU A 123 -21.48 33.70 16.08
N GLU A 124 -20.37 33.58 16.80
CA GLU A 124 -19.96 34.59 17.78
C GLU A 124 -18.59 35.11 17.30
N HIS A 125 -18.61 36.38 16.89
CA HIS A 125 -17.45 37.11 16.38
C HIS A 125 -16.50 37.44 17.53
N ASP A 126 -15.30 36.86 17.51
CA ASP A 126 -14.11 37.50 18.07
C ASP A 126 -13.12 37.75 16.93
N GLY A 127 -12.69 39.02 16.82
CA GLY A 127 -12.01 39.58 15.65
C GLY A 127 -10.61 39.00 15.35
N PRO A 128 -10.01 39.39 14.20
CA PRO A 128 -8.78 38.79 13.72
C PRO A 128 -7.60 39.27 14.57
N ILE A 129 -7.03 38.37 15.38
CA ILE A 129 -5.74 38.60 16.01
C ILE A 129 -4.67 38.40 14.94
N PHE A 130 -4.17 39.53 14.46
CA PHE A 130 -3.11 39.68 13.48
C PHE A 130 -1.77 39.19 14.06
N TRP A 131 -1.40 37.94 13.77
CA TRP A 131 -0.04 37.45 14.01
C TRP A 131 0.81 37.69 12.77
N ARG A 132 1.51 38.82 12.76
CA ARG A 132 2.66 39.05 11.89
C ARG A 132 3.89 38.62 12.68
N ASP A 133 4.39 37.41 12.44
CA ASP A 133 5.74 37.03 12.85
C ASP A 133 6.36 36.04 11.85
N LYS A 134 7.42 36.55 11.19
CA LYS A 134 8.53 35.92 10.47
C LYS A 134 8.26 34.63 9.68
N GLU A 135 8.42 34.75 8.35
CA GLU A 135 8.71 33.64 7.43
C GLU A 135 9.71 32.65 8.04
N PRO A 136 9.33 31.37 8.20
CA PRO A 136 10.32 30.33 8.38
C PRO A 136 10.94 30.05 7.00
N SER A 137 12.20 30.44 6.87
CA SER A 137 13.09 30.00 5.80
C SER A 137 12.97 28.49 5.57
N SER A 138 12.42 28.12 4.40
CA SER A 138 12.62 26.86 3.67
C SER A 138 13.11 25.67 4.51
N LEU A 139 12.20 24.98 5.19
CA LEU A 139 12.49 23.73 5.89
C LEU A 139 11.64 22.61 5.27
N SER A 140 12.29 21.86 4.38
CA SER A 140 11.94 20.54 3.83
C SER A 140 10.64 19.89 4.33
N GLU A 141 9.53 20.15 3.65
CA GLU A 141 8.22 19.53 3.89
C GLU A 141 8.09 18.08 3.35
N SER A 142 9.20 17.34 3.17
CA SER A 142 9.21 16.07 2.43
C SER A 142 9.78 14.84 3.14
N SER A 143 10.17 14.94 4.41
CA SER A 143 10.96 13.87 5.07
C SER A 143 10.12 12.72 5.64
N PHE A 144 9.00 12.96 6.33
CA PHE A 144 8.28 11.86 7.01
C PHE A 144 7.62 10.84 6.05
N THR A 145 6.97 11.31 4.98
CA THR A 145 6.34 10.44 3.98
C THR A 145 7.38 9.62 3.21
N SER A 146 8.52 10.23 2.88
CA SER A 146 9.65 9.57 2.21
C SER A 146 10.34 8.53 3.12
N ASP A 147 10.54 8.83 4.40
CA ASP A 147 11.21 7.92 5.33
C ASP A 147 10.29 6.77 5.75
N LEU A 148 9.00 7.02 5.96
CA LEU A 148 8.01 5.97 6.17
C LEU A 148 7.90 5.06 4.94
N PHE A 149 7.87 5.63 3.73
CA PHE A 149 7.91 4.86 2.48
C PHE A 149 9.14 3.94 2.43
N CYS A 150 10.33 4.47 2.75
CA CYS A 150 11.54 3.67 2.81
C CYS A 150 11.47 2.55 3.84
N PHE A 151 10.96 2.85 5.03
CA PHE A 151 10.81 1.87 6.10
C PHE A 151 9.89 0.72 5.67
N LEU A 152 8.71 1.03 5.15
CA LEU A 152 7.72 0.04 4.71
C LEU A 152 8.25 -0.85 3.58
N VAL A 153 8.91 -0.25 2.58
CA VAL A 153 9.49 -1.03 1.47
C VAL A 153 10.65 -1.91 1.95
N ASN A 154 11.49 -1.43 2.87
CA ASN A 154 12.55 -2.26 3.45
C ASN A 154 11.96 -3.43 4.26
N LYS A 155 10.83 -3.21 4.97
CA LYS A 155 10.12 -4.29 5.66
C LYS A 155 9.56 -5.34 4.69
N LEU A 156 9.00 -4.93 3.56
CA LEU A 156 8.58 -5.87 2.51
C LEU A 156 9.77 -6.69 1.99
N HIS A 157 10.91 -6.05 1.75
CA HIS A 157 12.13 -6.72 1.28
C HIS A 157 12.70 -7.73 2.31
N GLU A 158 12.47 -7.52 3.61
CA GLU A 158 12.88 -8.49 4.64
C GLU A 158 12.06 -9.79 4.58
N TYR A 159 10.81 -9.74 4.09
CA TYR A 159 9.88 -10.87 4.07
C TYR A 159 9.64 -11.46 2.67
N LEU A 160 10.12 -10.82 1.60
CA LEU A 160 9.84 -11.21 0.22
C LEU A 160 11.09 -11.16 -0.67
N PRO A 161 11.20 -12.04 -1.68
CA PRO A 161 10.22 -13.06 -2.09
C PRO A 161 10.31 -14.36 -1.25
N GLU A 162 11.42 -14.57 -0.55
CA GLU A 162 11.68 -15.71 0.32
C GLU A 162 11.36 -15.37 1.78
N ALA A 163 11.03 -16.38 2.58
CA ALA A 163 10.84 -16.21 4.01
C ALA A 163 12.16 -15.75 4.67
N ARG A 164 12.04 -15.01 5.78
CA ARG A 164 13.20 -14.45 6.48
C ARG A 164 14.12 -15.54 7.05
N ASP A 165 13.54 -16.66 7.45
CA ASP A 165 14.27 -17.80 8.01
C ASP A 165 14.29 -18.97 7.02
N LYS A 166 15.45 -19.21 6.40
CA LYS A 166 15.69 -20.35 5.50
C LYS A 166 15.90 -21.67 6.26
N HIS A 167 16.17 -21.60 7.57
CA HIS A 167 16.48 -22.74 8.43
C HIS A 167 15.31 -23.16 9.33
N ALA A 168 14.26 -22.35 9.44
CA ALA A 168 12.97 -22.75 10.00
C ALA A 168 12.27 -23.73 9.05
N LEU A 169 12.78 -24.96 9.02
CA LEU A 169 12.45 -26.06 8.12
C LEU A 169 10.96 -26.47 8.10
N HIS A 170 10.07 -25.84 8.88
CA HIS A 170 8.70 -26.32 9.03
C HIS A 170 7.60 -25.29 9.36
N ASN A 171 7.85 -23.99 9.49
CA ASN A 171 6.79 -23.12 9.99
C ASN A 171 5.95 -22.44 8.89
N LYS A 172 5.06 -23.21 8.25
CA LYS A 172 4.04 -22.68 7.33
C LYS A 172 3.16 -21.59 7.98
N SER A 173 2.94 -21.65 9.31
CA SER A 173 2.17 -20.61 10.03
C SER A 173 2.92 -19.29 10.07
N GLN A 174 4.23 -19.31 10.33
CA GLN A 174 5.06 -18.11 10.30
C GLN A 174 5.05 -17.47 8.92
N ARG A 175 5.05 -18.27 7.84
CA ARG A 175 4.94 -17.74 6.49
C ARG A 175 3.58 -17.09 6.22
N ALA A 176 2.51 -17.62 6.79
CA ALA A 176 1.19 -17.00 6.71
C ALA A 176 1.18 -15.64 7.42
N ASP A 177 1.73 -15.56 8.64
CA ASP A 177 1.83 -14.32 9.40
C ASP A 177 2.67 -13.26 8.67
N GLU A 178 3.81 -13.66 8.07
CA GLU A 178 4.64 -12.79 7.23
C GLU A 178 3.85 -12.24 6.02
N LEU A 179 3.07 -13.08 5.35
CA LEU A 179 2.26 -12.66 4.20
C LEU A 179 1.14 -11.71 4.61
N VAL A 180 0.49 -11.93 5.76
CA VAL A 180 -0.50 -11.00 6.31
C VAL A 180 0.14 -9.63 6.56
N ALA A 181 1.32 -9.59 7.19
CA ALA A 181 2.04 -8.33 7.39
C ALA A 181 2.40 -7.65 6.06
N CYS A 182 2.85 -8.41 5.05
CA CYS A 182 3.13 -7.88 3.72
C CYS A 182 1.90 -7.30 3.02
N ILE A 183 0.74 -7.95 3.15
CA ILE A 183 -0.54 -7.49 2.61
C ILE A 183 -0.91 -6.12 3.22
N GLU A 184 -0.82 -6.00 4.55
CA GLU A 184 -1.11 -4.74 5.26
C GLU A 184 -0.15 -3.61 4.86
N ILE A 185 1.15 -3.92 4.72
CA ILE A 185 2.14 -2.93 4.27
C ILE A 185 1.83 -2.47 2.83
N ILE A 186 1.51 -3.39 1.91
CA ILE A 186 1.14 -3.02 0.52
C ILE A 186 -0.11 -2.18 0.50
N GLN A 187 -1.12 -2.50 1.31
CA GLN A 187 -2.33 -1.68 1.41
C GLN A 187 -2.03 -0.29 1.94
N THR A 188 -1.19 -0.19 2.97
CA THR A 188 -0.75 1.10 3.53
C THR A 188 -0.02 1.93 2.47
N LEU A 189 0.90 1.33 1.72
CA LEU A 189 1.57 1.99 0.59
C LEU A 189 0.56 2.42 -0.48
N GLY A 190 -0.45 1.59 -0.78
CA GLY A 190 -1.52 1.92 -1.72
C GLY A 190 -2.32 3.15 -1.29
N LEU A 191 -2.67 3.25 -0.01
CA LEU A 191 -3.32 4.44 0.56
C LEU A 191 -2.41 5.67 0.48
N MET A 192 -1.13 5.52 0.82
CA MET A 192 -0.15 6.61 0.66
C MET A 192 -0.09 7.13 -0.77
N PHE A 193 -0.13 6.25 -1.79
CA PHE A 193 -0.14 6.70 -3.18
C PHE A 193 -1.50 7.19 -3.67
N ARG A 194 -2.61 6.88 -3.00
CA ARG A 194 -3.94 7.29 -3.43
C ARG A 194 -4.40 8.61 -2.78
N GLU A 195 -4.07 8.81 -1.51
CA GLU A 195 -4.63 9.85 -0.64
C GLU A 195 -3.68 11.04 -0.40
N THR A 196 -2.44 10.98 -0.89
CA THR A 196 -1.61 12.19 -0.99
C THR A 196 -2.21 13.10 -2.08
N GLU A 197 -3.01 14.08 -1.65
CA GLU A 197 -3.88 14.90 -2.52
C GLU A 197 -3.14 15.72 -3.59
N ILE A 198 -1.81 15.88 -3.48
CA ILE A 198 -1.02 16.69 -4.41
C ILE A 198 -0.06 15.81 -5.21
N GLU A 199 -0.19 15.81 -6.54
CA GLU A 199 0.66 15.08 -7.49
C GLU A 199 2.17 15.27 -7.24
N SER A 200 2.57 16.50 -6.89
CA SER A 200 3.96 16.84 -6.57
C SER A 200 4.49 16.08 -5.36
N SER A 201 3.67 15.85 -4.32
CA SER A 201 4.08 15.11 -3.12
C SER A 201 4.34 13.62 -3.39
N ARG A 202 3.53 13.02 -4.28
CA ARG A 202 3.70 11.63 -4.76
C ARG A 202 4.99 11.47 -5.53
N LEU A 203 5.22 12.37 -6.48
CA LEU A 203 6.44 12.38 -7.28
C LEU A 203 7.67 12.67 -6.42
N ASN A 204 7.58 13.59 -5.46
CA ASN A 204 8.67 13.89 -4.53
C ASN A 204 9.02 12.68 -3.65
N THR A 205 8.03 11.93 -3.18
CA THR A 205 8.24 10.69 -2.41
C THR A 205 8.98 9.64 -3.25
N LEU A 206 8.58 9.47 -4.52
CA LEU A 206 9.24 8.55 -5.45
C LEU A 206 10.66 9.03 -5.86
N ALA A 207 10.82 10.35 -6.02
CA ALA A 207 12.06 10.97 -6.47
C ALA A 207 13.14 11.03 -5.41
N ALA A 208 12.76 11.29 -4.15
CA ALA A 208 13.68 11.38 -3.04
C ALA A 208 14.49 10.08 -2.86
N LYS A 209 13.89 8.93 -3.21
CA LYS A 209 14.45 7.60 -2.92
C LYS A 209 14.24 6.61 -4.07
N LYS A 210 14.74 6.94 -5.27
CA LYS A 210 14.65 6.10 -6.48
C LYS A 210 15.06 4.64 -6.26
N GLY A 211 16.09 4.40 -5.45
CA GLY A 211 16.53 3.04 -5.08
C GLY A 211 15.44 2.22 -4.37
N THR A 212 14.67 2.87 -3.48
CA THR A 212 13.54 2.25 -2.77
C THR A 212 12.41 1.92 -3.73
N LEU A 213 12.10 2.81 -4.67
CA LEU A 213 11.09 2.54 -5.70
C LEU A 213 11.43 1.30 -6.54
N PHE A 214 12.68 1.17 -6.99
CA PHE A 214 13.09 -0.02 -7.76
C PHE A 214 12.93 -1.31 -6.95
N LYS A 215 13.31 -1.29 -5.67
CA LYS A 215 13.07 -2.44 -4.76
C LYS A 215 11.59 -2.77 -4.68
N LEU A 216 10.73 -1.77 -4.48
CA LEU A 216 9.28 -1.97 -4.42
C LEU A 216 8.74 -2.56 -5.74
N LEU A 217 9.11 -2.00 -6.90
CA LEU A 217 8.66 -2.51 -8.19
C LEU A 217 9.01 -3.98 -8.38
N VAL A 218 10.24 -4.38 -8.04
CA VAL A 218 10.68 -5.78 -8.10
C VAL A 218 9.86 -6.67 -7.15
N ILE A 219 9.57 -6.20 -5.93
CA ILE A 219 8.74 -6.93 -4.95
C ILE A 219 7.32 -7.15 -5.47
N LEU A 220 6.69 -6.13 -6.06
CA LEU A 220 5.30 -6.21 -6.55
C LEU A 220 5.13 -7.19 -7.71
N ILE A 221 6.13 -7.26 -8.61
CA ILE A 221 6.10 -8.21 -9.73
C ILE A 221 6.63 -9.60 -9.36
N SER A 222 7.16 -9.77 -8.15
CA SER A 222 7.67 -11.07 -7.69
C SER A 222 6.57 -11.86 -6.99
N LYS A 223 6.45 -13.13 -7.35
CA LYS A 223 5.55 -14.06 -6.65
C LYS A 223 6.17 -14.45 -5.30
N PRO A 224 5.43 -14.35 -4.17
CA PRO A 224 5.90 -14.88 -2.91
C PRO A 224 6.17 -16.39 -3.00
N GLN A 225 7.32 -16.82 -2.50
CA GLN A 225 7.68 -18.25 -2.49
C GLN A 225 7.04 -18.96 -1.30
N ILE A 226 6.61 -20.20 -1.55
CA ILE A 226 6.16 -21.14 -0.53
C ILE A 226 7.31 -22.10 -0.23
N PRO A 227 7.67 -22.33 1.04
CA PRO A 227 8.61 -23.39 1.41
C PRO A 227 8.13 -24.74 0.85
N LYS A 228 8.94 -25.39 0.00
CA LYS A 228 8.59 -26.71 -0.51
C LYS A 228 8.67 -27.74 0.63
N PRO A 229 7.71 -28.68 0.75
CA PRO A 229 7.89 -29.83 1.63
C PRO A 229 9.12 -30.62 1.15
N CYS A 230 10.03 -30.94 2.07
CA CYS A 230 11.15 -31.84 1.76
C CYS A 230 10.57 -33.25 1.53
N PRO A 231 10.96 -34.00 0.50
CA PRO A 231 10.63 -35.42 0.43
C PRO A 231 11.35 -36.12 1.59
N VAL A 232 10.59 -36.55 2.60
CA VAL A 232 11.10 -37.30 3.74
C VAL A 232 11.65 -38.62 3.22
N LEU A 233 12.96 -38.85 3.39
CA LEU A 233 13.55 -40.18 3.30
C LEU A 233 12.93 -41.04 4.40
N ASP A 234 12.31 -42.15 3.98
CA ASP A 234 11.55 -43.11 4.79
C ASP A 234 12.04 -43.25 6.24
N ILE A 235 11.32 -42.65 7.17
CA ILE A 235 11.28 -43.10 8.56
C ILE A 235 9.82 -43.10 8.99
N HIS A 236 9.31 -44.31 9.23
CA HIS A 236 8.02 -44.59 9.84
C HIS A 236 7.76 -43.68 11.05
N VAL A 237 6.87 -42.69 10.90
CA VAL A 237 6.20 -42.07 12.04
C VAL A 237 4.70 -42.05 11.76
N VAL A 238 4.00 -42.58 12.75
CA VAL A 238 2.59 -42.92 12.78
C VAL A 238 1.71 -41.66 12.79
N ALA A 239 0.75 -41.66 11.87
CA ALA A 239 -0.53 -40.94 11.90
C ALA A 239 -0.53 -39.47 12.38
N ASP A 240 -0.35 -38.55 11.44
CA ASP A 240 -1.10 -37.29 11.44
C ASP A 240 -1.87 -37.15 10.12
N SER A 241 -3.11 -36.68 10.23
CA SER A 241 -4.15 -36.78 9.21
C SER A 241 -3.82 -35.94 7.95
N PRO A 242 -3.90 -36.48 6.72
CA PRO A 242 -3.63 -35.73 5.47
C PRO A 242 -4.63 -34.57 5.22
N SER A 243 -5.71 -34.51 6.00
CA SER A 243 -6.72 -33.45 5.91
C SER A 243 -6.25 -32.09 6.45
N ALA A 244 -5.32 -32.05 7.41
CA ALA A 244 -4.87 -30.80 8.01
C ALA A 244 -3.88 -30.06 7.10
N GLU A 245 -2.92 -30.78 6.51
CA GLU A 245 -1.93 -30.19 5.59
C GLU A 245 -2.58 -29.59 4.32
N MET A 246 -3.57 -30.28 3.75
CA MET A 246 -4.34 -29.80 2.59
C MET A 246 -5.10 -28.49 2.89
N SER A 247 -5.55 -28.29 4.13
CA SER A 247 -6.24 -27.07 4.56
C SER A 247 -5.29 -25.89 4.71
N TYR A 248 -4.11 -26.11 5.30
CA TYR A 248 -3.09 -25.06 5.47
C TYR A 248 -2.49 -24.61 4.14
N ASP A 249 -2.29 -25.53 3.20
CA ASP A 249 -1.84 -25.15 1.85
C ASP A 249 -2.90 -24.33 1.12
N ALA A 250 -4.19 -24.61 1.30
CA ALA A 250 -5.27 -23.79 0.74
C ALA A 250 -5.31 -22.37 1.33
N GLU A 251 -5.10 -22.23 2.64
CA GLU A 251 -5.02 -20.92 3.31
C GLU A 251 -3.83 -20.10 2.81
N LEU A 252 -2.66 -20.72 2.67
CA LEU A 252 -1.48 -20.04 2.16
C LEU A 252 -1.63 -19.60 0.69
N GLN A 253 -2.25 -20.42 -0.15
CA GLN A 253 -2.59 -20.04 -1.53
C GLN A 253 -3.58 -18.88 -1.58
N LYS A 254 -4.53 -18.81 -0.64
CA LYS A 254 -5.46 -17.68 -0.52
C LYS A 254 -4.70 -16.40 -0.17
N LEU A 255 -3.77 -16.44 0.79
CA LEU A 255 -2.93 -15.28 1.15
C LEU A 255 -2.05 -14.83 -0.01
N ILE A 256 -1.48 -15.75 -0.80
CA ILE A 256 -0.70 -15.39 -1.99
C ILE A 256 -1.56 -14.72 -3.06
N LEU A 257 -2.78 -15.23 -3.26
CA LEU A 257 -3.73 -14.60 -4.17
C LEU A 257 -4.08 -13.19 -3.71
N GLU A 258 -4.40 -13.02 -2.42
CA GLU A 258 -4.69 -11.71 -1.83
C GLU A 258 -3.51 -10.74 -1.96
N TYR A 259 -2.30 -11.20 -1.64
CA TYR A 259 -1.07 -10.45 -1.88
C TYR A 259 -0.95 -9.99 -3.35
N THR A 260 -1.17 -10.90 -4.30
CA THR A 260 -1.03 -10.62 -5.74
C THR A 260 -2.07 -9.57 -6.19
N ASP A 261 -3.29 -9.65 -5.66
CA ASP A 261 -4.35 -8.69 -5.95
C ASP A 261 -4.01 -7.29 -5.38
N LYS A 262 -3.49 -7.22 -4.15
CA LYS A 262 -3.04 -5.95 -3.55
C LYS A 262 -1.80 -5.38 -4.24
N ALA A 263 -0.84 -6.24 -4.61
CA ALA A 263 0.35 -5.83 -5.35
C ALA A 263 -0.01 -5.27 -6.73
N THR A 264 -0.98 -5.89 -7.41
CA THR A 264 -1.55 -5.40 -8.67
C THR A 264 -2.16 -4.02 -8.50
N ALA A 265 -2.98 -3.82 -7.45
CA ALA A 265 -3.58 -2.52 -7.16
C ALA A 265 -2.52 -1.45 -6.89
N LEU A 266 -1.49 -1.75 -6.10
CA LEU A 266 -0.41 -0.81 -5.81
C LEU A 266 0.43 -0.48 -7.06
N LEU A 267 0.75 -1.48 -7.89
CA LEU A 267 1.46 -1.23 -9.15
C LEU A 267 0.65 -0.33 -10.09
N TYR A 268 -0.67 -0.52 -10.12
CA TYR A 268 -1.57 0.37 -10.84
C TYR A 268 -1.51 1.82 -10.31
N GLU A 269 -1.54 2.02 -8.99
CA GLU A 269 -1.41 3.38 -8.42
C GLU A 269 -0.08 4.03 -8.80
N ILE A 270 1.03 3.28 -8.77
CA ILE A 270 2.34 3.77 -9.19
C ILE A 270 2.31 4.14 -10.69
N LEU A 271 1.73 3.30 -11.55
CA LEU A 271 1.55 3.59 -12.98
C LEU A 271 0.79 4.90 -13.21
N LEU A 272 -0.25 5.18 -12.42
CA LEU A 272 -0.97 6.45 -12.50
C LEU A 272 -0.07 7.63 -12.16
N VAL A 273 0.76 7.55 -11.11
CA VAL A 273 1.71 8.61 -10.75
C VAL A 273 2.64 8.94 -11.92
N PHE A 274 3.21 7.91 -12.56
CA PHE A 274 4.11 8.06 -13.71
C PHE A 274 3.42 8.55 -14.98
N GLN A 275 2.11 8.37 -15.09
CA GLN A 275 1.33 8.94 -16.20
C GLN A 275 0.97 10.39 -15.94
N GLN A 276 0.62 10.74 -14.71
CA GLN A 276 0.26 12.10 -14.30
C GLN A 276 1.49 13.03 -14.34
N GLY A 277 2.65 12.57 -13.87
CA GLY A 277 3.89 13.38 -13.82
C GLY A 277 4.41 13.89 -15.17
N ASN A 278 3.91 13.36 -16.29
CA ASN A 278 4.17 13.90 -17.63
C ASN A 278 3.34 15.15 -17.97
N LEU A 279 2.28 15.47 -17.21
CA LEU A 279 1.32 16.54 -17.49
C LEU A 279 1.64 17.87 -16.80
N GLY A 280 2.61 17.92 -15.87
CA GLY A 280 2.82 19.10 -15.01
C GLY A 280 4.26 19.52 -14.70
N LEU A 281 5.29 18.72 -15.01
CA LEU A 281 6.69 19.13 -14.83
C LEU A 281 7.49 18.86 -16.10
N GLU A 282 8.25 19.86 -16.57
CA GLU A 282 9.23 19.78 -17.66
C GLU A 282 10.39 18.79 -17.41
N SER A 283 10.31 17.97 -16.34
CA SER A 283 11.32 16.97 -16.00
C SER A 283 10.99 15.63 -16.63
N THR A 284 11.80 15.21 -17.60
CA THR A 284 11.80 13.88 -18.26
C THR A 284 12.04 12.69 -17.31
N THR A 285 12.07 12.89 -15.99
CA THR A 285 12.59 11.92 -15.02
C THR A 285 11.59 10.83 -14.62
N PHE A 286 10.28 11.03 -14.82
CA PHE A 286 9.22 10.09 -14.40
C PHE A 286 8.23 9.76 -15.52
N ALA A 287 8.73 9.46 -16.73
CA ALA A 287 7.88 8.98 -17.81
C ALA A 287 7.48 7.50 -17.62
N ILE A 288 6.22 7.16 -17.88
CA ILE A 288 5.75 5.76 -17.91
C ILE A 288 6.59 4.84 -18.81
N SER A 289 7.14 5.37 -19.91
CA SER A 289 8.05 4.65 -20.81
C SER A 289 9.35 4.24 -20.11
N TRP A 290 9.88 5.08 -19.22
CA TRP A 290 11.07 4.76 -18.43
C TRP A 290 10.77 3.63 -17.44
N MET A 291 9.64 3.70 -16.74
CA MET A 291 9.25 2.65 -15.80
C MET A 291 9.03 1.32 -16.52
N MET A 292 8.41 1.34 -17.69
CA MET A 292 8.24 0.15 -18.51
C MET A 292 9.56 -0.41 -19.03
N SER A 293 10.51 0.46 -19.37
CA SER A 293 11.88 0.04 -19.69
C SER A 293 12.59 -0.62 -18.51
N PHE A 294 12.34 -0.16 -17.28
CA PHE A 294 12.85 -0.84 -16.09
C PHE A 294 12.16 -2.20 -15.87
N LEU A 295 10.83 -2.24 -15.91
CA LEU A 295 10.05 -3.46 -15.65
C LEU A 295 10.36 -4.57 -16.65
N GLN A 296 10.50 -4.27 -17.94
CA GLN A 296 10.80 -5.29 -18.96
C GLN A 296 12.17 -5.96 -18.75
N ASN A 297 13.10 -5.30 -18.06
CA ASN A 297 14.42 -5.84 -17.75
C ASN A 297 14.44 -6.64 -16.44
N CYS A 298 13.33 -6.70 -15.71
CA CYS A 298 13.23 -7.45 -14.46
C CYS A 298 12.77 -8.88 -14.73
N PRO A 299 13.54 -9.93 -14.36
CA PRO A 299 13.18 -11.32 -14.67
C PRO A 299 11.75 -11.76 -14.28
N PRO A 300 11.16 -11.33 -13.14
CA PRO A 300 9.81 -11.75 -12.75
C PRO A 300 8.69 -11.18 -13.62
N ILE A 301 8.93 -10.15 -14.44
CA ILE A 301 7.86 -9.42 -15.15
C ILE A 301 7.02 -10.32 -16.08
N ILE A 302 7.66 -11.28 -16.73
CA ILE A 302 7.00 -12.21 -17.65
C ILE A 302 6.02 -13.10 -16.87
N THR A 303 6.47 -13.65 -15.74
CA THR A 303 5.61 -14.46 -14.85
C THR A 303 4.49 -13.63 -14.23
N PHE A 304 4.75 -12.37 -13.92
CA PHE A 304 3.73 -11.44 -13.41
C PHE A 304 2.64 -11.16 -14.46
N VAL A 305 3.02 -10.80 -15.69
CA VAL A 305 2.08 -10.57 -16.79
C VAL A 305 1.27 -11.83 -17.09
N ALA A 306 1.91 -13.00 -17.12
CA ALA A 306 1.24 -14.30 -17.23
C ALA A 306 0.19 -14.50 -16.12
N GLY A 307 0.54 -14.12 -14.89
CA GLY A 307 -0.36 -14.15 -13.73
C GLY A 307 -1.58 -13.25 -13.92
N ILE A 308 -1.39 -12.02 -14.39
CA ILE A 308 -2.48 -11.09 -14.71
C ILE A 308 -3.41 -11.69 -15.76
N VAL A 309 -2.88 -12.16 -16.90
CA VAL A 309 -3.71 -12.74 -17.96
C VAL A 309 -4.52 -13.93 -17.43
N LYS A 310 -3.89 -14.82 -16.66
CA LYS A 310 -4.57 -15.95 -16.02
C LYS A 310 -5.70 -15.51 -15.08
N GLN A 311 -5.49 -14.46 -14.28
CA GLN A 311 -6.52 -13.91 -13.40
C GLN A 311 -7.67 -13.28 -14.19
N VAL A 312 -7.38 -12.53 -15.25
CA VAL A 312 -8.39 -11.95 -16.15
C VAL A 312 -9.23 -13.04 -16.81
N VAL A 313 -8.59 -14.08 -17.37
CA VAL A 313 -9.28 -15.23 -17.95
C VAL A 313 -10.18 -15.89 -16.91
N LYS A 314 -9.67 -16.15 -15.70
CA LYS A 314 -10.48 -16.73 -14.60
C LYS A 314 -11.66 -15.83 -14.23
N GLY A 315 -11.45 -14.51 -14.20
CA GLY A 315 -12.47 -13.51 -13.89
C GLY A 315 -13.58 -13.42 -14.94
N LEU A 316 -13.26 -13.68 -16.21
CA LEU A 316 -14.20 -13.60 -17.34
C LEU A 316 -14.78 -14.96 -17.78
N SER A 317 -14.20 -16.06 -17.29
CA SER A 317 -14.66 -17.42 -17.59
C SER A 317 -16.09 -17.68 -17.10
N ALA A 318 -16.76 -18.62 -17.77
CA ALA A 318 -18.20 -18.88 -17.76
C ALA A 318 -18.79 -19.44 -16.45
N SER A 319 -18.52 -18.82 -15.31
CA SER A 319 -19.39 -18.94 -14.14
C SER A 319 -20.50 -17.90 -14.22
N PHE A 320 -21.74 -18.29 -13.86
CA PHE A 320 -22.91 -17.39 -13.87
C PHE A 320 -22.88 -16.29 -12.81
N GLN A 321 -21.82 -16.23 -11.99
CA GLN A 321 -21.69 -15.25 -10.92
C GLN A 321 -21.25 -13.89 -11.46
N LEU A 322 -21.87 -12.81 -10.99
CA LEU A 322 -21.42 -11.46 -11.32
C LEU A 322 -20.16 -11.10 -10.51
N LEU A 323 -19.33 -10.22 -11.06
CA LEU A 323 -18.16 -9.70 -10.34
C LEU A 323 -18.60 -8.84 -9.15
N SER A 324 -17.98 -9.06 -7.99
CA SER A 324 -18.11 -8.14 -6.85
C SER A 324 -17.46 -6.78 -7.16
N PRO A 325 -17.78 -5.70 -6.41
CA PRO A 325 -17.18 -4.39 -6.64
C PRO A 325 -15.65 -4.41 -6.61
N CYS A 326 -15.05 -5.11 -5.64
CA CYS A 326 -13.59 -5.24 -5.53
C CYS A 326 -12.98 -5.97 -6.75
N GLN A 327 -13.64 -7.03 -7.23
CA GLN A 327 -13.19 -7.76 -8.42
C GLN A 327 -13.33 -6.93 -9.70
N ALA A 328 -14.36 -6.08 -9.81
CA ALA A 328 -14.53 -5.19 -10.95
C ALA A 328 -13.43 -4.11 -10.99
N VAL A 329 -13.06 -3.55 -9.83
CA VAL A 329 -11.94 -2.62 -9.71
C VAL A 329 -10.62 -3.30 -10.06
N LEU A 330 -10.37 -4.49 -9.52
CA LEU A 330 -9.16 -5.26 -9.84
C LEU A 330 -9.06 -5.58 -11.34
N LEU A 331 -10.19 -5.96 -11.98
CA LEU A 331 -10.24 -6.22 -13.41
C LEU A 331 -9.85 -4.98 -14.22
N TYR A 332 -10.34 -3.80 -13.84
CA TYR A 332 -9.95 -2.53 -14.45
C TYR A 332 -8.44 -2.28 -14.30
N GLN A 333 -7.90 -2.45 -13.10
CA GLN A 333 -6.47 -2.26 -12.80
C GLN A 333 -5.58 -3.22 -13.62
N GLN A 334 -6.00 -4.49 -13.74
CA GLN A 334 -5.33 -5.51 -14.55
C GLN A 334 -5.29 -5.10 -16.04
N PHE A 335 -6.44 -4.68 -16.61
CA PHE A 335 -6.46 -4.20 -17.99
C PHE A 335 -5.64 -2.94 -18.20
N TYR A 336 -5.56 -2.08 -17.19
CA TYR A 336 -4.74 -0.88 -17.28
C TYR A 336 -3.26 -1.24 -17.38
N ILE A 337 -2.79 -2.14 -16.52
CA ILE A 337 -1.42 -2.66 -16.57
C ILE A 337 -1.15 -3.31 -17.94
N LEU A 338 -2.05 -4.17 -18.43
CA LEU A 338 -1.92 -4.80 -19.75
C LEU A 338 -1.85 -3.77 -20.89
N LYS A 339 -2.72 -2.75 -20.87
CA LYS A 339 -2.66 -1.63 -21.82
C LYS A 339 -1.31 -0.95 -21.75
N SER A 340 -0.81 -0.63 -20.56
CA SER A 340 0.48 0.04 -20.40
C SER A 340 1.62 -0.85 -20.94
N CYS A 341 1.61 -2.15 -20.69
CA CYS A 341 2.59 -3.09 -21.26
C CYS A 341 2.55 -3.07 -22.80
N LEU A 342 1.35 -3.15 -23.38
CA LEU A 342 1.14 -3.14 -24.84
C LEU A 342 1.55 -1.83 -25.52
N GLN A 343 1.37 -0.69 -24.84
CA GLN A 343 1.65 0.64 -25.40
C GLN A 343 3.10 1.07 -25.23
N TYR A 344 3.73 0.77 -24.10
CA TYR A 344 5.01 1.38 -23.72
C TYR A 344 6.19 0.40 -23.70
N SER A 345 5.98 -0.91 -23.91
CA SER A 345 7.06 -1.89 -24.05
C SER A 345 6.83 -2.78 -25.28
N LYS A 346 7.75 -2.71 -26.26
CA LYS A 346 7.71 -3.60 -27.43
C LYS A 346 7.83 -5.07 -27.04
N THR A 347 8.77 -5.39 -26.15
CA THR A 347 9.04 -6.76 -25.71
C THR A 347 7.83 -7.38 -25.00
N LEU A 348 7.22 -6.66 -24.05
CA LEU A 348 6.03 -7.16 -23.37
C LEU A 348 4.82 -7.22 -24.30
N ALA A 349 4.70 -6.28 -25.24
CA ALA A 349 3.63 -6.32 -26.23
C ALA A 349 3.75 -7.52 -27.18
N GLU A 350 4.97 -7.86 -27.61
CA GLU A 350 5.23 -9.06 -28.42
C GLU A 350 4.93 -10.34 -27.64
N TYR A 351 5.39 -10.42 -26.38
CA TYR A 351 5.05 -11.54 -25.48
C TYR A 351 3.54 -11.71 -25.32
N ILE A 352 2.79 -10.64 -25.01
CA ILE A 352 1.33 -10.72 -24.85
C ILE A 352 0.65 -11.17 -26.15
N ARG A 353 1.06 -10.63 -27.30
CA ARG A 353 0.45 -10.97 -28.60
C ARG A 353 0.76 -12.40 -29.04
N ASN A 354 1.96 -12.91 -28.76
CA ASN A 354 2.39 -14.23 -29.22
C ASN A 354 1.86 -15.34 -28.30
N ASP A 355 2.03 -15.18 -26.99
CA ASP A 355 1.77 -16.24 -26.02
C ASP A 355 0.32 -16.30 -25.54
N TYR A 356 -0.44 -15.20 -25.67
CA TYR A 356 -1.81 -15.11 -25.14
C TYR A 356 -2.89 -14.79 -26.19
N SER A 357 -2.56 -14.88 -27.48
CA SER A 357 -3.50 -14.58 -28.57
C SER A 357 -4.81 -15.38 -28.48
N GLU A 358 -4.72 -16.66 -28.17
CA GLU A 358 -5.90 -17.53 -28.05
C GLU A 358 -6.73 -17.18 -26.80
N GLU A 359 -6.10 -16.78 -25.70
CA GLU A 359 -6.81 -16.31 -24.50
C GLU A 359 -7.64 -15.07 -24.80
N PHE A 360 -7.06 -14.11 -25.53
CA PHE A 360 -7.77 -12.94 -26.01
C PHE A 360 -8.89 -13.29 -27.00
N ARG A 361 -8.70 -14.34 -27.79
CA ARG A 361 -9.67 -14.79 -28.79
C ARG A 361 -10.89 -15.48 -28.18
N TYR A 362 -10.70 -16.37 -27.20
CA TYR A 362 -11.79 -17.22 -26.69
C TYR A 362 -12.31 -16.85 -25.31
N PHE A 363 -11.50 -16.20 -24.46
CA PHE A 363 -11.89 -15.93 -23.07
C PHE A 363 -12.02 -14.45 -22.77
N ILE A 364 -11.16 -13.61 -23.34
CA ILE A 364 -11.12 -12.16 -23.08
C ILE A 364 -11.79 -11.42 -24.23
N HIS A 365 -13.11 -11.55 -24.36
CA HIS A 365 -13.89 -10.85 -25.39
C HIS A 365 -15.08 -10.06 -24.82
N ILE A 366 -15.59 -9.08 -25.57
CA ILE A 366 -16.65 -8.16 -25.12
C ILE A 366 -17.91 -8.89 -24.60
N PRO A 367 -18.42 -9.96 -25.24
CA PRO A 367 -19.54 -10.71 -24.68
C PRO A 367 -19.29 -11.31 -23.29
N ALA A 368 -18.07 -11.73 -22.98
CA ALA A 368 -17.73 -12.28 -21.66
C ALA A 368 -17.70 -11.16 -20.62
N LEU A 369 -17.12 -10.00 -20.95
CA LEU A 369 -17.13 -8.82 -20.08
C LEU A 369 -18.56 -8.38 -19.73
N LYS A 370 -19.43 -8.21 -20.74
CA LYS A 370 -20.82 -7.77 -20.53
C LYS A 370 -21.64 -8.73 -19.68
N LYS A 371 -21.34 -10.04 -19.73
CA LYS A 371 -22.00 -11.06 -18.90
C LYS A 371 -21.55 -11.01 -17.44
N ARG A 372 -20.34 -10.51 -17.16
CA ARG A 372 -19.70 -10.60 -15.85
C ARG A 372 -19.71 -9.28 -15.09
N LEU A 373 -19.63 -8.15 -15.79
CA LEU A 373 -19.53 -6.81 -15.23
C LEU A 373 -20.91 -6.14 -15.12
N PRO A 374 -21.44 -5.88 -13.91
CA PRO A 374 -22.76 -5.28 -13.72
C PRO A 374 -22.86 -3.86 -14.30
N LEU A 375 -23.97 -3.56 -14.98
CA LEU A 375 -24.20 -2.25 -15.62
C LEU A 375 -24.31 -1.08 -14.64
N HIS A 376 -24.65 -1.35 -13.37
CA HIS A 376 -24.84 -0.32 -12.35
C HIS A 376 -23.54 0.11 -11.65
N TYR A 377 -22.40 -0.56 -11.91
CA TYR A 377 -21.14 -0.11 -11.34
C TYR A 377 -20.63 1.13 -12.07
N PRO A 378 -20.19 2.20 -11.35
CA PRO A 378 -19.64 3.40 -11.97
C PRO A 378 -18.44 3.12 -12.88
N ILE A 379 -17.65 2.09 -12.56
CA ILE A 379 -16.46 1.71 -13.33
C ILE A 379 -16.80 0.95 -14.62
N THR A 380 -18.06 0.60 -14.88
CA THR A 380 -18.42 -0.28 -16.00
C THR A 380 -18.12 0.34 -17.36
N GLN A 381 -18.49 1.60 -17.56
CA GLN A 381 -18.17 2.29 -18.81
C GLN A 381 -16.65 2.48 -18.99
N PRO A 382 -15.90 3.03 -18.02
CA PRO A 382 -14.44 3.11 -18.10
C PRO A 382 -13.76 1.77 -18.39
N THR A 383 -14.18 0.70 -17.70
CA THR A 383 -13.63 -0.65 -17.91
C THR A 383 -13.93 -1.16 -19.31
N THR A 384 -15.15 -0.93 -19.81
CA THR A 384 -15.52 -1.33 -21.17
C THR A 384 -14.69 -0.59 -22.21
N GLN A 385 -14.45 0.71 -22.05
CA GLN A 385 -13.60 1.48 -22.97
C GLN A 385 -12.16 0.98 -22.95
N LEU A 386 -11.58 0.84 -21.75
CA LEU A 386 -10.23 0.32 -21.55
C LEU A 386 -10.06 -1.08 -22.18
N PHE A 387 -11.06 -1.94 -22.03
CA PHE A 387 -11.07 -3.27 -22.62
C PHE A 387 -10.99 -3.23 -24.15
N HIS A 388 -11.77 -2.37 -24.82
CA HIS A 388 -11.71 -2.22 -26.28
C HIS A 388 -10.33 -1.73 -26.74
N GLU A 389 -9.71 -0.81 -26.00
CA GLU A 389 -8.36 -0.34 -26.30
C GLU A 389 -7.33 -1.46 -26.20
N VAL A 390 -7.40 -2.29 -25.15
CA VAL A 390 -6.53 -3.46 -24.99
C VAL A 390 -6.71 -4.44 -26.14
N LEU A 391 -7.94 -4.80 -26.50
CA LEU A 391 -8.20 -5.69 -27.65
C LEU A 391 -7.59 -5.14 -28.94
N LYS A 392 -7.81 -3.85 -29.21
CA LYS A 392 -7.26 -3.18 -30.39
C LYS A 392 -5.72 -3.25 -30.41
N LEU A 393 -5.07 -3.08 -29.27
CA LEU A 393 -3.61 -3.13 -29.16
C LEU A 393 -3.04 -4.55 -29.31
N VAL A 394 -3.80 -5.58 -28.90
CA VAL A 394 -3.44 -6.99 -29.11
C VAL A 394 -3.61 -7.36 -30.59
N GLU A 395 -4.68 -6.91 -31.24
CA GLU A 395 -4.96 -7.18 -32.66
C GLU A 395 -4.03 -6.45 -33.64
N GLN A 396 -3.38 -5.37 -33.19
CA GLN A 396 -2.35 -4.67 -33.96
C GLN A 396 -1.14 -5.58 -34.22
N LYS A 397 -1.16 -6.28 -35.34
CA LYS A 397 0.04 -6.93 -35.89
C LYS A 397 1.06 -5.84 -36.21
N GLN A 398 2.26 -5.93 -35.65
CA GLN A 398 3.38 -5.15 -36.17
C GLN A 398 3.59 -5.58 -37.62
N TYR A 399 3.21 -4.72 -38.57
CA TYR A 399 3.75 -4.81 -39.92
C TYR A 399 5.25 -4.53 -39.79
N VAL A 400 6.04 -5.59 -39.70
CA VAL A 400 7.47 -5.50 -39.94
C VAL A 400 7.59 -5.05 -41.39
N LYS A 401 7.96 -3.78 -41.60
CA LYS A 401 8.47 -3.35 -42.90
C LYS A 401 9.74 -4.18 -43.14
N CYS A 402 9.63 -5.18 -44.01
CA CYS A 402 10.78 -5.88 -44.58
C CYS A 402 11.70 -4.89 -45.30
#